data_AF-A0A4R0QUM5-F1
#
_entry.id   AF-A0A4R0QUM5-F1
#
_cell.length_a   1.000
_cell.length_b   1.000
_cell.length_c   1.000
_cell.angle_alpha   90.00
_cell.angle_beta   90.00
_cell.angle_gamma   90.00
#
_symmetry.space_group_name_H-M   'P 1'
#
loop_
_entity.id
_entity.type
_entity.pdbx_description
1 polymer ?
#
loop_
_entity_poly.entity_id
_entity_poly.type
_entity_poly.pdbx_seq_one_letter_code
_entity_poly.pdbx_strand_id
1 'polypeptide(L)'
;MSNAARPVKQQPWLLRSDLRLALVTGLSAGFGLLSPIPFGYYLPMTTAAVLSGSYGSSMKLGIQRLMGSLMGVLLLLIFSRCLDLPLALGLGLALGTTRLLGGALGLKVGYKVGGNIIVMGWLVHNDVESSWGALRLGWTAVGIVVSLWAARWVWPSRAIPALHRQFADLFDTFSSELSLDADVLRQDNPRRLPIEERRSRRTLMLNQLNGLRQQRQAAQVELGGNPENHPLHQLWSQLDLFASQLVSVHDGFRGLPAPVQSPRAVRELHEQEARVLDNQIAMLSQLSEELRRPSLLDRLELPIRALQNALNTQLGEVHQLRTVLEHATESSEGLVSEQRLRQIVLRASLLGHMAMVTKDAIPGLAGSTPVLEKR
;
A
#
# COMPACT_ATOMS: atom_id res chain seq x y z
N MET A 1 -38.22 3.05 6.21
CA MET A 1 -37.01 3.23 5.36
C MET A 1 -36.32 4.50 5.81
N SER A 2 -35.33 4.39 6.69
CA SER A 2 -34.61 5.53 7.28
C SER A 2 -33.31 5.74 6.51
N ASN A 3 -33.15 6.92 5.91
CA ASN A 3 -31.95 7.35 5.19
C ASN A 3 -30.81 7.50 6.19
N ALA A 4 -29.88 6.53 6.19
CA ALA A 4 -28.62 6.66 6.91
C ALA A 4 -27.78 7.76 6.24
N ALA A 5 -27.76 8.94 6.88
CA ALA A 5 -26.90 10.04 6.50
C ALA A 5 -25.44 9.57 6.51
N ARG A 6 -24.80 9.57 5.34
CA ARG A 6 -23.35 9.34 5.24
C ARG A 6 -22.65 10.43 6.05
N PRO A 7 -21.74 10.11 6.97
CA PRO A 7 -20.96 11.14 7.64
C PRO A 7 -20.11 11.86 6.58
N VAL A 8 -20.38 13.15 6.41
CA VAL A 8 -19.54 14.05 5.60
C VAL A 8 -18.18 14.08 6.29
N LYS A 9 -17.19 13.38 5.74
CA LYS A 9 -15.79 13.51 6.16
C LYS A 9 -15.40 14.97 5.96
N GLN A 10 -15.37 15.73 7.05
CA GLN A 10 -14.84 17.09 7.06
C GLN A 10 -13.41 17.02 6.55
N GLN A 11 -13.18 17.52 5.33
CA GLN A 11 -11.82 17.64 4.81
C GLN A 11 -11.15 18.77 5.60
N PRO A 12 -9.96 18.53 6.18
CA PRO A 12 -9.26 19.56 6.91
C PRO A 12 -8.93 20.72 5.97
N TRP A 13 -9.27 21.94 6.40
CA TRP A 13 -9.01 23.18 5.65
C TRP A 13 -7.53 23.44 5.35
N LEU A 14 -6.63 22.78 6.09
CA LEU A 14 -5.18 22.85 5.93
C LEU A 14 -4.59 21.44 5.90
N LEU A 15 -4.08 21.04 4.74
CA LEU A 15 -3.30 19.82 4.61
C LEU A 15 -1.83 20.10 4.98
N ARG A 16 -1.17 19.13 5.62
CA ARG A 16 0.26 19.24 5.97
C ARG A 16 1.15 19.42 4.74
N SER A 17 0.73 18.86 3.60
CA SER A 17 1.39 19.05 2.31
C SER A 17 1.43 20.52 1.90
N ASP A 18 0.36 21.25 2.16
CA ASP A 18 0.16 22.62 1.68
C ASP A 18 0.92 23.59 2.58
N LEU A 19 0.91 23.34 3.90
CA LEU A 19 1.77 24.04 4.85
C LEU A 19 3.25 23.82 4.55
N ARG A 20 3.66 22.59 4.25
CA ARG A 20 5.02 22.28 3.81
C ARG A 20 5.38 23.03 2.54
N LEU A 21 4.49 23.00 1.54
CA LEU A 21 4.70 23.68 0.26
C LEU A 21 4.90 25.19 0.47
N ALA A 22 4.01 25.83 1.23
CA ALA A 22 4.07 27.24 1.54
C ALA A 22 5.36 27.62 2.28
N LEU A 23 5.72 26.86 3.33
CA LEU A 23 6.92 27.09 4.12
C LEU A 23 8.19 26.94 3.27
N VAL A 24 8.36 25.81 2.59
CA VAL A 24 9.58 25.49 1.85
C VAL A 24 9.75 26.40 0.65
N THR A 25 8.65 26.73 -0.04
CA THR A 25 8.68 27.67 -1.16
C THR A 25 8.97 29.09 -0.69
N GLY A 26 8.38 29.52 0.44
CA GLY A 26 8.66 30.82 1.04
C GLY A 26 10.13 30.96 1.47
N LEU A 27 10.69 29.94 2.14
CA LEU A 27 12.11 29.92 2.51
C LEU A 27 13.02 29.90 1.29
N SER A 28 12.64 29.15 0.24
CA SER A 28 13.36 29.11 -1.04
C SER A 28 13.33 30.46 -1.74
N ALA A 29 12.22 31.20 -1.66
CA ALA A 29 12.12 32.54 -2.20
C ALA A 29 13.00 33.52 -1.42
N GLY A 30 12.98 33.47 -0.08
CA GLY A 30 13.87 34.27 0.76
C GLY A 30 15.35 34.00 0.45
N PHE A 31 15.73 32.73 0.34
CA PHE A 31 17.10 32.36 -0.05
C PHE A 31 17.46 32.85 -1.45
N GLY A 32 16.57 32.69 -2.43
CA GLY A 32 16.79 33.15 -3.80
C GLY A 32 16.92 34.67 -3.92
N LEU A 33 16.24 35.44 -3.08
CA LEU A 33 16.31 36.90 -3.04
C LEU A 33 17.57 37.41 -2.34
N LEU A 34 18.06 36.71 -1.31
CA LEU A 34 19.26 37.09 -0.56
C LEU A 34 20.56 36.58 -1.19
N SER A 35 20.47 35.62 -2.10
CA SER A 35 21.63 35.04 -2.77
C SER A 35 22.29 36.05 -3.73
N PRO A 36 23.64 36.15 -3.72
CA PRO A 36 24.37 36.96 -4.71
C PRO A 36 24.36 36.33 -6.12
N ILE A 37 23.88 35.09 -6.26
CA ILE A 37 23.84 34.38 -7.54
C ILE A 37 22.61 34.83 -8.34
N PRO A 38 22.78 35.24 -9.62
CA PRO A 38 21.67 35.68 -10.47
C PRO A 38 20.55 34.64 -10.62
N PHE A 39 19.34 35.15 -10.89
CA PHE A 39 18.15 34.34 -11.21
C PHE A 39 17.67 33.39 -10.09
N GLY A 40 17.93 33.73 -8.82
CA GLY A 40 17.50 32.94 -7.66
C GLY A 40 16.00 32.67 -7.56
N TYR A 41 15.16 33.44 -8.26
CA TYR A 41 13.71 33.22 -8.36
C TYR A 41 13.31 31.88 -9.02
N TYR A 42 14.21 31.20 -9.74
CA TYR A 42 13.96 29.85 -10.27
C TYR A 42 13.89 28.78 -9.18
N LEU A 43 14.51 29.04 -8.02
CA LEU A 43 14.49 28.13 -6.87
C LEU A 43 13.06 27.95 -6.32
N PRO A 44 12.34 29.00 -5.87
CA PRO A 44 10.97 28.85 -5.38
C PRO A 44 10.00 28.38 -6.47
N MET A 45 10.19 28.76 -7.74
CA MET A 45 9.38 28.22 -8.83
C MET A 45 9.57 26.72 -9.03
N THR A 46 10.78 26.22 -8.77
CA THR A 46 11.07 24.79 -8.84
C THR A 46 10.50 24.07 -7.63
N THR A 47 10.67 24.61 -6.42
CA THR A 47 10.08 23.99 -5.23
C THR A 47 8.56 23.95 -5.32
N ALA A 48 7.91 25.02 -5.77
CA ALA A 48 6.46 25.06 -5.95
C ALA A 48 5.93 24.01 -6.94
N ALA A 49 6.73 23.67 -7.95
CA ALA A 49 6.34 22.74 -9.01
C ALA A 49 6.71 21.27 -8.71
N VAL A 50 7.72 21.05 -7.88
CA VAL A 50 8.26 19.71 -7.58
C VAL A 50 7.73 19.18 -6.26
N LEU A 51 7.63 20.04 -5.24
CA LEU A 51 7.18 19.65 -3.92
C LEU A 51 5.68 19.31 -3.94
N SER A 52 5.40 18.02 -3.77
CA SER A 52 4.04 17.47 -3.81
C SER A 52 3.68 16.83 -2.47
N GLY A 53 2.51 16.20 -2.36
CA GLY A 53 2.04 15.58 -1.11
C GLY A 53 2.89 14.42 -0.61
N SER A 54 3.63 13.74 -1.51
CA SER A 54 4.46 12.58 -1.18
C SER A 54 5.89 12.70 -1.71
N TYR A 55 6.80 11.89 -1.16
CA TYR A 55 8.18 11.83 -1.63
C TYR A 55 8.25 11.32 -3.08
N GLY A 56 7.62 10.18 -3.39
CA GLY A 56 7.68 9.60 -4.72
C GLY A 56 7.01 10.45 -5.80
N SER A 57 5.93 11.18 -5.50
CA SER A 57 5.36 12.16 -6.44
C SER A 57 6.32 13.32 -6.69
N SER A 58 7.00 13.81 -5.64
CA SER A 58 8.01 14.87 -5.76
C SER A 58 9.21 14.41 -6.58
N MET A 59 9.67 13.16 -6.41
CA MET A 59 10.74 12.57 -7.21
C MET A 59 10.36 12.47 -8.70
N LYS A 60 9.16 11.97 -9.01
CA LYS A 60 8.67 11.88 -10.39
C LYS A 60 8.61 13.27 -11.05
N LEU A 61 8.09 14.28 -10.35
CA LEU A 61 8.04 15.65 -10.84
C LEU A 61 9.44 16.25 -11.00
N GLY A 62 10.36 15.95 -10.07
CA GLY A 62 11.75 16.38 -10.14
C GLY A 62 12.47 15.83 -11.37
N ILE A 63 12.39 14.53 -11.63
CA ILE A 63 12.97 13.89 -12.83
C ILE A 63 12.38 14.51 -14.11
N GLN A 64 11.05 14.66 -14.18
CA GLN A 64 10.37 15.28 -15.31
C GLN A 64 10.85 16.70 -15.57
N ARG A 65 11.04 17.48 -14.50
CA ARG A 65 11.48 18.88 -14.59
C ARG A 65 12.95 18.97 -14.98
N LEU A 66 13.81 18.09 -14.46
CA LEU A 66 15.22 18.03 -14.81
C LEU A 66 15.41 17.65 -16.28
N MET A 67 14.78 16.57 -16.74
CA MET A 67 14.83 16.13 -18.14
C MET A 67 14.25 17.19 -19.08
N GLY A 68 13.09 17.76 -18.72
CA GLY A 68 12.49 18.84 -19.49
C GLY A 68 13.38 20.08 -19.58
N SER A 69 14.09 20.40 -18.50
CA SER A 69 14.99 21.55 -18.48
C SER A 69 16.25 21.32 -19.31
N LEU A 70 16.86 20.14 -19.18
CA LEU A 70 18.02 19.75 -19.98
C LEU A 70 17.67 19.75 -21.47
N MET A 71 16.55 19.14 -21.85
CA MET A 71 16.06 19.13 -23.22
C MET A 71 15.81 20.56 -23.73
N GLY A 72 15.17 21.42 -22.93
CA GLY A 72 14.90 22.80 -23.31
C GLY A 72 16.17 23.61 -23.56
N VAL A 73 17.19 23.49 -22.70
CA VAL A 73 18.48 24.17 -22.88
C VAL A 73 19.22 23.66 -24.11
N LEU A 74 19.25 22.34 -24.33
CA LEU A 74 19.91 21.75 -25.50
C LEU A 74 19.26 22.20 -26.81
N LEU A 75 17.93 22.13 -26.89
CA LEU A 75 17.20 22.55 -28.09
C LEU A 75 17.31 24.06 -28.32
N LEU A 76 17.26 24.85 -27.25
CA LEU A 76 17.50 26.29 -27.34
C LEU A 76 18.85 26.57 -28.00
N LEU A 77 19.96 26.00 -27.49
CA LEU A 77 21.30 26.19 -28.07
C LEU A 77 21.40 25.72 -29.53
N ILE A 78 20.78 24.59 -29.87
CA ILE A 78 20.81 24.07 -31.25
C ILE A 78 20.08 25.03 -32.19
N PHE A 79 18.87 25.45 -31.84
CA PHE A 79 18.03 26.26 -32.73
C PHE A 79 18.44 27.73 -32.79
N SER A 80 19.03 28.28 -31.72
CA SER A 80 19.47 29.69 -31.69
C SER A 80 20.88 29.89 -32.26
N ARG A 81 21.78 28.90 -32.13
CA ARG A 81 23.20 29.04 -32.52
C ARG A 81 23.61 28.24 -33.75
N CYS A 82 22.97 27.10 -34.01
CA CYS A 82 23.37 26.23 -35.12
C CYS A 82 22.50 26.39 -36.36
N LEU A 83 21.36 27.08 -36.25
CA LEU A 83 20.36 27.20 -37.29
C LEU A 83 20.06 28.69 -37.52
N ASP A 84 20.55 29.24 -38.63
CA ASP A 84 20.26 30.62 -39.06
C ASP A 84 18.83 30.73 -39.61
N LEU A 85 17.84 30.58 -38.74
CA LEU A 85 16.42 30.61 -39.09
C LEU A 85 15.78 31.94 -38.68
N PRO A 86 14.77 32.43 -39.44
CA PRO A 86 13.92 33.52 -38.97
C PRO A 86 13.27 33.17 -37.63
N LEU A 87 13.29 34.12 -36.68
CA LEU A 87 12.90 33.89 -35.28
C LEU A 87 11.58 33.12 -35.12
N ALA A 88 10.53 33.52 -35.86
CA ALA A 88 9.22 32.87 -35.79
C ALA A 88 9.26 31.39 -36.21
N LEU A 89 10.01 31.08 -37.27
CA LEU A 89 10.14 29.72 -37.79
C LEU A 89 11.00 28.87 -36.84
N GLY A 90 12.15 29.41 -36.39
CA GLY A 90 13.05 28.73 -35.47
C GLY A 90 12.37 28.39 -34.14
N LEU A 91 11.61 29.33 -33.57
CA LEU A 91 10.90 29.15 -32.31
C LEU A 91 9.73 28.15 -32.46
N GLY A 92 8.99 28.21 -33.58
CA GLY A 92 7.94 27.23 -33.89
C GLY A 92 8.47 25.81 -34.01
N LEU A 93 9.60 25.62 -34.74
CA LEU A 93 10.25 24.32 -34.87
C LEU A 93 10.84 23.84 -33.55
N ALA A 94 11.49 24.70 -32.78
CA ALA A 94 12.06 24.34 -31.48
C ALA A 94 10.96 23.87 -30.49
N LEU A 95 9.82 24.57 -30.44
CA LEU A 95 8.67 24.16 -29.62
C LEU A 95 8.02 22.86 -30.13
N GLY A 96 7.90 22.71 -31.45
CA GLY A 96 7.44 21.47 -32.08
C GLY A 96 8.32 20.28 -31.70
N THR A 97 9.63 20.41 -31.87
CA THR A 97 10.62 19.38 -31.51
C THR A 97 10.61 19.08 -30.01
N THR A 98 10.50 20.09 -29.16
CA THR A 98 10.38 19.92 -27.70
C THR A 98 9.17 19.05 -27.35
N ARG A 99 8.04 19.24 -28.04
CA ARG A 99 6.83 18.46 -27.81
C ARG A 99 6.96 17.04 -28.33
N LEU A 100 7.57 16.85 -29.51
CA LEU A 100 7.80 15.53 -30.10
C LEU A 100 8.78 14.70 -29.27
N LEU A 101 9.95 15.26 -28.94
CA LEU A 101 10.93 14.61 -28.08
C LEU A 101 10.40 14.39 -26.67
N GLY A 102 9.64 15.35 -26.13
CA GLY A 102 8.95 15.19 -24.86
C GLY A 102 7.98 14.01 -24.85
N GLY A 103 7.21 13.82 -25.93
CA GLY A 103 6.34 12.65 -26.11
C GLY A 103 7.12 11.34 -26.22
N ALA A 104 8.18 11.32 -27.04
CA ALA A 104 9.03 10.15 -27.22
C ALA A 104 9.75 9.71 -25.94
N LEU A 105 10.16 10.67 -25.09
CA LEU A 105 10.78 10.43 -23.79
C LEU A 105 9.77 10.15 -22.66
N GLY A 106 8.47 10.11 -22.96
CA GLY A 106 7.42 9.88 -21.96
C GLY A 106 7.26 11.02 -20.94
N LEU A 107 7.69 12.25 -21.29
CA LEU A 107 7.53 13.41 -20.42
C LEU A 107 6.06 13.84 -20.38
N LYS A 108 5.42 13.74 -19.21
CA LYS A 108 4.02 14.17 -19.02
C LYS A 108 3.89 15.69 -18.84
N VAL A 109 4.82 16.27 -18.08
CA VAL A 109 4.82 17.70 -17.73
C VAL A 109 6.15 18.38 -18.09
N GLY A 110 7.25 17.62 -18.15
CA GLY A 110 8.59 18.13 -18.42
C GLY A 110 8.72 18.93 -19.73
N TYR A 111 8.05 18.51 -20.79
CA TYR A 111 8.12 19.21 -22.09
C TYR A 111 7.62 20.66 -22.03
N LYS A 112 6.66 20.97 -21.14
CA LYS A 112 6.16 22.35 -20.96
C LYS A 112 7.24 23.26 -20.37
N VAL A 113 8.03 22.71 -19.45
CA VAL A 113 9.17 23.42 -18.86
C VAL A 113 10.24 23.68 -19.91
N GLY A 114 10.55 22.68 -20.74
CA GLY A 114 11.47 22.83 -21.87
C GLY A 114 11.01 23.92 -22.86
N GLY A 115 9.73 23.95 -23.21
CA GLY A 115 9.18 24.99 -24.09
C GLY A 115 9.31 26.40 -23.49
N ASN A 116 9.03 26.54 -22.19
CA ASN A 116 9.22 27.82 -21.49
C ASN A 116 10.70 28.24 -21.42
N ILE A 117 11.64 27.30 -21.39
CA ILE A 117 13.07 27.62 -21.47
C ILE A 117 13.41 28.19 -22.83
N ILE A 118 12.93 27.58 -23.91
CA ILE A 118 13.20 28.04 -25.27
C ILE A 118 12.66 29.46 -25.46
N VAL A 119 11.41 29.70 -25.08
CA VAL A 119 10.78 31.03 -25.21
C VAL A 119 11.53 32.07 -24.39
N MET A 120 11.78 31.82 -23.10
CA MET A 120 12.43 32.81 -22.23
C MET A 120 13.91 33.00 -22.55
N GLY A 121 14.60 31.95 -22.98
CA GLY A 121 16.01 32.01 -23.36
C GLY A 121 16.20 32.84 -24.60
N TRP A 122 15.40 32.57 -25.64
CA TRP A 122 15.54 33.23 -26.93
C TRP A 122 14.97 34.66 -26.95
N LEU A 123 13.83 34.92 -26.27
CA LEU A 123 13.19 36.24 -26.31
C LEU A 123 13.67 37.20 -25.21
N VAL A 124 14.11 36.69 -24.06
CA VAL A 124 14.40 37.53 -22.88
C VAL A 124 15.87 37.50 -22.50
N HIS A 125 16.59 36.39 -22.76
CA HIS A 125 17.98 36.20 -22.30
C HIS A 125 18.95 35.93 -23.45
N ASN A 126 18.66 36.43 -24.65
CA ASN A 126 19.43 36.15 -25.87
C ASN A 126 20.94 36.48 -25.70
N ASP A 127 21.23 37.58 -24.99
CA ASP A 127 22.61 38.08 -24.82
C ASP A 127 23.46 37.25 -23.85
N VAL A 128 22.83 36.46 -22.97
CA VAL A 128 23.50 35.65 -21.93
C VAL A 128 22.97 34.21 -21.90
N GLU A 129 22.49 33.74 -23.04
CA GLU A 129 21.73 32.50 -23.20
C GLU A 129 22.42 31.27 -22.60
N SER A 130 23.71 31.07 -22.87
CA SER A 130 24.46 29.89 -22.41
C SER A 130 24.71 29.90 -20.90
N SER A 131 25.05 31.07 -20.32
CA SER A 131 25.27 31.19 -18.88
C SER A 131 23.96 31.14 -18.11
N TRP A 132 22.90 31.75 -18.65
CA TRP A 132 21.55 31.67 -18.11
C TRP A 132 21.01 30.23 -18.12
N GLY A 133 21.16 29.50 -19.23
CA GLY A 133 20.72 28.11 -19.35
C GLY A 133 21.36 27.21 -18.30
N ALA A 134 22.68 27.34 -18.11
CA ALA A 134 23.43 26.60 -17.10
C ALA A 134 23.00 26.97 -15.66
N LEU A 135 22.86 28.26 -15.35
CA LEU A 135 22.39 28.74 -14.04
C LEU A 135 20.97 28.25 -13.75
N ARG A 136 20.08 28.25 -14.75
CA ARG A 136 18.71 27.74 -14.61
C ARG A 136 18.68 26.25 -14.32
N LEU A 137 19.54 25.45 -14.95
CA LEU A 137 19.70 24.04 -14.63
C LEU A 137 20.20 23.86 -13.19
N GLY A 138 21.19 24.66 -12.77
CA GLY A 138 21.68 24.66 -11.38
C GLY A 138 20.58 24.95 -10.36
N TRP A 139 19.83 26.03 -10.54
CA TRP A 139 18.70 26.37 -9.66
C TRP A 139 17.59 25.32 -9.67
N THR A 140 17.35 24.68 -10.82
CA THR A 140 16.39 23.59 -10.93
C THR A 140 16.86 22.36 -10.14
N ALA A 141 18.13 21.99 -10.24
CA ALA A 141 18.70 20.88 -9.48
C ALA A 141 18.62 21.15 -7.97
N VAL A 142 19.03 22.33 -7.52
CA VAL A 142 18.95 22.73 -6.10
C VAL A 142 17.50 22.70 -5.61
N GLY A 143 16.57 23.24 -6.38
CA GLY A 143 15.14 23.23 -6.01
C GLY A 143 14.56 21.83 -5.90
N ILE A 144 14.97 20.90 -6.76
CA ILE A 144 14.59 19.49 -6.65
C ILE A 144 15.14 18.89 -5.37
N VAL A 145 16.43 19.09 -5.07
CA VAL A 145 17.07 18.58 -3.85
C VAL A 145 16.36 19.10 -2.59
N VAL A 146 16.11 20.41 -2.51
CA VAL A 146 15.38 21.03 -1.39
C VAL A 146 13.97 20.45 -1.26
N SER A 147 13.27 20.23 -2.39
CA SER A 147 11.93 19.66 -2.39
C SER A 147 11.91 18.21 -1.89
N LEU A 148 12.86 17.39 -2.33
CA LEU A 148 12.99 15.99 -1.89
C LEU A 148 13.36 15.90 -0.41
N TRP A 149 14.30 16.74 0.03
CA TRP A 149 14.65 16.85 1.44
C TRP A 149 13.43 17.24 2.27
N ALA A 150 12.68 18.27 1.86
CA ALA A 150 11.47 18.68 2.56
C ALA A 150 10.41 17.57 2.57
N ALA A 151 10.19 16.88 1.45
CA ALA A 151 9.21 15.79 1.37
C ALA A 151 9.56 14.62 2.31
N ARG A 152 10.85 14.41 2.61
CA ARG A 152 11.33 13.37 3.52
C ARG A 152 11.30 13.79 4.99
N TRP A 153 11.64 15.04 5.31
CA TRP A 153 11.90 15.47 6.69
C TRP A 153 10.85 16.43 7.26
N VAL A 154 10.27 17.30 6.42
CA VAL A 154 9.27 18.27 6.85
C VAL A 154 7.90 17.63 6.69
N TRP A 155 7.25 17.27 7.80
CA TRP A 155 5.93 16.62 7.82
C TRP A 155 5.75 15.54 6.74
N PRO A 156 6.51 14.44 6.80
CA PRO A 156 6.46 13.39 5.78
C PRO A 156 5.06 12.82 5.64
N SER A 157 4.77 12.32 4.44
CA SER A 157 3.53 11.61 4.20
C SER A 157 3.46 10.36 5.09
N ARG A 158 2.24 10.01 5.50
CA ARG A 158 1.97 8.92 6.43
C ARG A 158 1.19 7.79 5.77
N ALA A 159 1.17 7.69 4.44
CA ALA A 159 0.32 6.71 3.76
C ALA A 159 0.80 5.28 4.01
N ILE A 160 2.12 5.04 4.06
CA ILE A 160 2.68 3.72 4.40
C ILE A 160 2.32 3.30 5.84
N PRO A 161 2.66 4.08 6.90
CA PRO A 161 2.25 3.73 8.26
C PRO A 161 0.73 3.60 8.42
N ALA A 162 -0.06 4.41 7.73
CA ALA A 162 -1.52 4.31 7.75
C ALA A 162 -2.01 3.00 7.10
N LEU A 163 -1.39 2.56 6.01
CA LEU A 163 -1.69 1.29 5.37
C LEU A 163 -1.38 0.10 6.30
N HIS A 164 -0.20 0.11 6.94
CA HIS A 164 0.17 -0.94 7.90
C HIS A 164 -0.80 -1.01 9.08
N ARG A 165 -1.23 0.13 9.61
CA ARG A 165 -2.27 0.19 10.64
C ARG A 165 -3.61 -0.37 10.15
N GLN A 166 -4.02 -0.06 8.91
CA GLN A 166 -5.25 -0.63 8.36
C GLN A 166 -5.19 -2.15 8.19
N PHE A 167 -4.04 -2.72 7.82
CA PHE A 167 -3.85 -4.18 7.85
C PHE A 167 -3.96 -4.74 9.27
N ALA A 168 -3.29 -4.10 10.24
CA ALA A 168 -3.35 -4.51 11.64
C ALA A 168 -4.79 -4.48 12.19
N ASP A 169 -5.53 -3.41 11.93
CA ASP A 169 -6.94 -3.27 12.36
C ASP A 169 -7.86 -4.30 11.69
N LEU A 170 -7.57 -4.69 10.44
CA LEU A 170 -8.28 -5.77 9.76
C LEU A 170 -7.99 -7.13 10.43
N PHE A 171 -6.74 -7.42 10.77
CA PHE A 171 -6.38 -8.66 11.47
C PHE A 171 -6.92 -8.73 12.91
N ASP A 172 -7.02 -7.60 13.60
CA ASP A 172 -7.72 -7.51 14.89
C ASP A 172 -9.22 -7.80 14.72
N THR A 173 -9.83 -7.29 13.65
CA THR A 173 -11.23 -7.57 13.32
C THR A 173 -11.46 -9.06 13.04
N PHE A 174 -10.55 -9.70 12.30
CA PHE A 174 -10.57 -11.15 12.10
C PHE A 174 -10.41 -11.91 13.42
N SER A 175 -9.44 -11.52 14.24
CA SER A 175 -9.19 -12.14 15.54
C SER A 175 -10.43 -12.09 16.43
N SER A 176 -11.12 -10.95 16.46
CA SER A 176 -12.38 -10.79 17.18
C SER A 176 -13.48 -11.72 16.66
N GLU A 177 -13.60 -11.91 15.35
CA GLU A 177 -14.67 -12.75 14.78
C GLU A 177 -14.37 -14.24 14.94
N LEU A 178 -13.10 -14.65 14.83
CA LEU A 178 -12.68 -16.02 15.15
C LEU A 178 -12.83 -16.33 16.65
N SER A 179 -12.62 -15.36 17.54
CA SER A 179 -12.85 -15.53 18.98
C SER A 179 -14.31 -15.85 19.27
N LEU A 180 -15.23 -15.16 18.59
CA LEU A 180 -16.66 -15.44 18.72
C LEU A 180 -17.02 -16.82 18.18
N ASP A 181 -16.43 -17.24 17.07
CA ASP A 181 -16.63 -18.59 16.54
C ASP A 181 -16.10 -19.67 17.52
N ALA A 182 -14.94 -19.45 18.13
CA ALA A 182 -14.37 -20.32 19.15
C ALA A 182 -15.25 -20.41 20.41
N ASP A 183 -15.81 -19.28 20.86
CA ASP A 183 -16.71 -19.25 22.01
C ASP A 183 -18.02 -19.99 21.71
N VAL A 184 -18.56 -19.88 20.49
CA VAL A 184 -19.75 -20.65 20.07
C VAL A 184 -19.49 -22.15 20.12
N LEU A 185 -18.30 -22.61 19.74
CA LEU A 185 -17.96 -24.04 19.81
C LEU A 185 -17.93 -24.58 21.25
N ARG A 186 -17.57 -23.74 22.23
CA ARG A 186 -17.50 -24.10 23.65
C ARG A 186 -18.83 -24.04 24.39
N GLN A 187 -19.85 -23.41 23.82
CA GLN A 187 -21.17 -23.27 24.47
C GLN A 187 -21.93 -24.60 24.50
N ASP A 188 -22.56 -24.91 25.63
CA ASP A 188 -23.40 -26.12 25.76
C ASP A 188 -24.63 -26.08 24.84
N ASN A 189 -25.17 -24.89 24.57
CA ASN A 189 -26.33 -24.68 23.70
C ASN A 189 -26.05 -23.60 22.65
N PRO A 190 -25.24 -23.92 21.63
CA PRO A 190 -24.78 -22.94 20.67
C PRO A 190 -25.94 -22.43 19.81
N ARG A 191 -26.02 -21.11 19.66
CA ARG A 191 -27.03 -20.47 18.80
C ARG A 191 -26.36 -19.77 17.64
N ARG A 192 -26.94 -19.96 16.45
CA ARG A 192 -26.49 -19.26 15.26
C ARG A 192 -26.90 -17.78 15.34
N LEU A 193 -25.96 -16.89 15.01
CA LEU A 193 -26.26 -15.48 14.85
C LEU A 193 -27.35 -15.24 13.77
N PRO A 194 -28.25 -14.26 13.98
CA PRO A 194 -29.24 -13.85 13.00
C PRO A 194 -28.61 -13.52 11.63
N ILE A 195 -29.37 -13.74 10.55
CA ILE A 195 -28.90 -13.50 9.17
C ILE A 195 -28.43 -12.06 8.97
N GLU A 196 -29.20 -11.08 9.46
CA GLU A 196 -28.87 -9.65 9.32
C GLU A 196 -27.56 -9.28 10.02
N GLU A 197 -27.35 -9.81 11.23
CA GLU A 197 -26.11 -9.59 11.97
C GLU A 197 -24.91 -10.22 11.25
N ARG A 198 -25.08 -11.43 10.70
CA ARG A 198 -24.03 -12.07 9.91
C ARG A 198 -23.70 -11.30 8.63
N ARG A 199 -24.72 -10.73 7.97
CA ARG A 199 -24.55 -9.95 6.74
C ARG A 199 -23.86 -8.61 7.01
N SER A 200 -24.21 -7.95 8.11
CA SER A 200 -23.62 -6.65 8.48
C SER A 200 -22.14 -6.78 8.81
N ARG A 201 -21.76 -7.75 9.65
CA ARG A 201 -20.37 -8.06 10.01
C ARG A 201 -19.51 -8.46 8.78
N ARG A 202 -20.05 -9.28 7.88
CA ARG A 202 -19.39 -9.59 6.59
C ARG A 202 -19.17 -8.33 5.75
N THR A 203 -20.18 -7.48 5.63
CA THR A 203 -20.10 -6.22 4.88
C THR A 203 -19.03 -5.30 5.48
N LEU A 204 -18.89 -5.27 6.81
CA LEU A 204 -17.86 -4.51 7.50
C LEU A 204 -16.45 -4.96 7.09
N MET A 205 -16.16 -6.27 7.14
CA MET A 205 -14.86 -6.82 6.72
C MET A 205 -14.53 -6.51 5.25
N LEU A 206 -15.50 -6.70 4.35
CA LEU A 206 -15.31 -6.41 2.92
C LEU A 206 -15.05 -4.92 2.68
N ASN A 207 -15.73 -4.05 3.43
CA ASN A 207 -15.50 -2.61 3.35
C ASN A 207 -14.11 -2.22 3.86
N GLN A 208 -13.62 -2.85 4.94
CA GLN A 208 -12.25 -2.65 5.44
C GLN A 208 -11.22 -3.11 4.39
N LEU A 209 -11.39 -4.30 3.81
CA LEU A 209 -10.51 -4.83 2.76
C LEU A 209 -10.48 -3.93 1.51
N ASN A 210 -11.65 -3.45 1.07
CA ASN A 210 -11.73 -2.53 -0.06
C ASN A 210 -11.11 -1.16 0.25
N GLY A 211 -11.31 -0.63 1.47
CA GLY A 211 -10.66 0.60 1.92
C GLY A 211 -9.14 0.48 1.93
N LEU A 212 -8.63 -0.69 2.35
CA LEU A 212 -7.21 -1.00 2.36
C LEU A 212 -6.62 -0.97 0.95
N ARG A 213 -7.30 -1.58 -0.04
CA ARG A 213 -6.86 -1.57 -1.44
C ARG A 213 -6.78 -0.16 -2.04
N GLN A 214 -7.70 0.73 -1.64
CA GLN A 214 -7.62 2.15 -2.01
C GLN A 214 -6.42 2.83 -1.35
N GLN A 215 -6.20 2.59 -0.05
CA GLN A 215 -5.05 3.15 0.68
C GLN A 215 -3.70 2.65 0.12
N ARG A 216 -3.65 1.39 -0.35
CA ARG A 216 -2.47 0.81 -0.99
C ARG A 216 -2.02 1.61 -2.20
N GLN A 217 -2.95 2.10 -3.02
CA GLN A 217 -2.62 2.95 -4.18
C GLN A 217 -1.92 4.24 -3.74
N ALA A 218 -2.39 4.87 -2.66
CA ALA A 218 -1.75 6.08 -2.11
C ALA A 218 -0.34 5.78 -1.55
N ALA A 219 -0.17 4.67 -0.83
CA ALA A 219 1.13 4.24 -0.30
C ALA A 219 2.13 3.84 -1.40
N GLN A 220 1.68 3.24 -2.50
CA GLN A 220 2.53 2.91 -3.65
C GLN A 220 3.15 4.14 -4.30
N VAL A 221 2.47 5.29 -4.28
CA VAL A 221 3.02 6.54 -4.80
C VAL A 221 4.23 7.00 -3.97
N GLU A 222 4.27 6.71 -2.66
CA GLU A 222 5.41 7.05 -1.79
C GLU A 222 6.67 6.26 -2.13
N LEU A 223 6.52 5.02 -2.64
CA LEU A 223 7.64 4.14 -3.00
C LEU A 223 8.45 4.62 -4.23
N GLY A 224 7.95 5.63 -4.96
CA GLY A 224 8.71 6.29 -6.02
C GLY A 224 8.51 5.72 -7.42
N GLY A 225 9.60 5.64 -8.18
CA GLY A 225 9.60 5.40 -9.63
C GLY A 225 9.16 4.00 -10.04
N ASN A 226 9.56 2.98 -9.29
CA ASN A 226 9.27 1.58 -9.56
C ASN A 226 8.73 0.87 -8.29
N PRO A 227 7.44 1.07 -7.96
CA PRO A 227 6.87 0.53 -6.74
C PRO A 227 6.76 -0.99 -6.76
N GLU A 228 6.64 -1.64 -7.92
CA GLU A 228 6.42 -3.09 -8.05
C GLU A 228 7.62 -3.91 -7.59
N ASN A 229 8.84 -3.40 -7.81
CA ASN A 229 10.08 -4.04 -7.39
C ASN A 229 10.43 -3.77 -5.92
N HIS A 230 9.63 -2.97 -5.20
CA HIS A 230 9.90 -2.61 -3.82
C HIS A 230 9.46 -3.75 -2.86
N PRO A 231 10.26 -4.16 -1.86
CA PRO A 231 9.89 -5.23 -0.92
C PRO A 231 8.54 -5.02 -0.23
N LEU A 232 8.26 -3.79 0.21
CA LEU A 232 6.95 -3.43 0.79
C LEU A 232 5.77 -3.67 -0.16
N HIS A 233 5.93 -3.52 -1.48
CA HIS A 233 4.85 -3.81 -2.42
C HIS A 233 4.53 -5.30 -2.44
N GLN A 234 5.55 -6.16 -2.45
CA GLN A 234 5.38 -7.60 -2.39
C GLN A 234 4.70 -8.02 -1.07
N LEU A 235 5.18 -7.47 0.06
CA LEU A 235 4.57 -7.65 1.37
C LEU A 235 3.07 -7.29 1.37
N TRP A 236 2.70 -6.11 0.86
CA TRP A 236 1.30 -5.68 0.83
C TRP A 236 0.43 -6.55 -0.08
N SER A 237 0.97 -7.04 -1.20
CA SER A 237 0.26 -7.95 -2.10
C SER A 237 0.01 -9.30 -1.45
N GLN A 238 0.99 -9.83 -0.72
CA GLN A 238 0.85 -11.07 0.05
C GLN A 238 -0.15 -10.92 1.21
N LEU A 239 -0.10 -9.80 1.95
CA LEU A 239 -1.08 -9.53 3.01
C LEU A 239 -2.50 -9.33 2.48
N ASP A 240 -2.68 -8.71 1.31
CA ASP A 240 -3.99 -8.56 0.64
C ASP A 240 -4.53 -9.93 0.18
N LEU A 241 -3.67 -10.80 -0.36
CA LEU A 241 -4.04 -12.18 -0.70
C LEU A 241 -4.44 -12.97 0.54
N PHE A 242 -3.62 -12.92 1.60
CA PHE A 242 -3.90 -13.58 2.87
C PHE A 242 -5.23 -13.13 3.46
N ALA A 243 -5.44 -11.81 3.58
CA ALA A 243 -6.70 -11.26 4.07
C ALA A 243 -7.91 -11.69 3.22
N SER A 244 -7.76 -11.72 1.89
CA SER A 244 -8.83 -12.16 0.98
C SER A 244 -9.19 -13.63 1.18
N GLN A 245 -8.18 -14.50 1.33
CA GLN A 245 -8.38 -15.93 1.59
C GLN A 245 -9.01 -16.15 2.98
N LEU A 246 -8.58 -15.40 4.00
CA LEU A 246 -9.21 -15.45 5.32
C LEU A 246 -10.68 -15.02 5.30
N VAL A 247 -11.05 -13.97 4.53
CA VAL A 247 -12.47 -13.61 4.34
C VAL A 247 -13.24 -14.80 3.76
N SER A 248 -12.71 -15.45 2.73
CA SER A 248 -13.37 -16.59 2.09
C SER A 248 -13.55 -17.78 3.04
N VAL A 249 -12.53 -18.13 3.83
CA VAL A 249 -12.61 -19.21 4.82
C VAL A 249 -13.62 -18.87 5.92
N HIS A 250 -13.57 -17.63 6.43
CA HIS A 250 -14.51 -17.16 7.45
C HIS A 250 -15.96 -17.11 6.93
N ASP A 251 -16.18 -16.68 5.68
CA ASP A 251 -17.50 -16.78 5.01
C ASP A 251 -18.01 -18.23 4.98
N GLY A 252 -17.11 -19.20 4.79
CA GLY A 252 -17.39 -20.63 4.91
C GLY A 252 -17.90 -21.01 6.31
N PHE A 253 -17.20 -20.61 7.37
CA PHE A 253 -17.62 -20.86 8.75
C PHE A 253 -18.99 -20.26 9.06
N ARG A 254 -19.22 -19.00 8.68
CA ARG A 254 -20.52 -18.31 8.86
C ARG A 254 -21.67 -19.03 8.16
N GLY A 255 -21.37 -19.73 7.07
CA GLY A 255 -22.32 -20.53 6.29
C GLY A 255 -22.85 -21.76 7.03
N LEU A 256 -22.05 -22.30 7.95
CA LEU A 256 -22.41 -23.50 8.71
C LEU A 256 -23.56 -23.24 9.70
N PRO A 257 -24.37 -24.26 10.01
CA PRO A 257 -25.35 -24.17 11.10
C PRO A 257 -24.68 -24.27 12.47
N ALA A 258 -25.47 -24.04 13.52
CA ALA A 258 -25.00 -24.16 14.89
C ALA A 258 -24.41 -25.57 15.15
N PRO A 259 -23.25 -25.65 15.85
CA PRO A 259 -22.62 -26.92 16.26
C PRO A 259 -23.57 -27.78 17.07
N VAL A 260 -23.35 -29.09 17.04
CA VAL A 260 -24.09 -30.06 17.86
C VAL A 260 -23.15 -30.49 18.98
N GLN A 261 -23.60 -30.52 20.23
CA GLN A 261 -22.73 -30.81 21.37
C GLN A 261 -22.78 -32.28 21.85
N SER A 262 -23.57 -33.12 21.16
CA SER A 262 -23.74 -34.53 21.48
C SER A 262 -23.44 -35.40 20.25
N PRO A 263 -22.80 -36.57 20.41
CA PRO A 263 -22.28 -37.17 21.65
C PRO A 263 -20.99 -36.51 22.17
N ARG A 264 -20.47 -36.96 23.31
CA ARG A 264 -19.26 -36.40 23.96
C ARG A 264 -18.05 -36.30 23.03
N ALA A 265 -17.86 -37.27 22.14
CA ALA A 265 -16.77 -37.23 21.15
C ALA A 265 -16.86 -36.01 20.22
N VAL A 266 -18.07 -35.55 19.88
CA VAL A 266 -18.27 -34.33 19.07
C VAL A 266 -17.94 -33.07 19.88
N ARG A 267 -18.24 -33.07 21.18
CA ARG A 267 -17.84 -31.96 22.08
C ARG A 267 -16.32 -31.86 22.19
N GLU A 268 -15.64 -32.98 22.37
CA GLU A 268 -14.16 -33.04 22.40
C GLU A 268 -13.55 -32.59 21.07
N LEU A 269 -14.19 -32.92 19.94
CA LEU A 269 -13.82 -32.37 18.64
C LEU A 269 -13.99 -30.85 18.58
N HIS A 270 -15.11 -30.29 19.04
CA HIS A 270 -15.36 -28.85 19.05
C HIS A 270 -14.39 -28.09 19.97
N GLU A 271 -13.93 -28.70 21.07
CA GLU A 271 -12.85 -28.16 21.89
C GLU A 271 -11.52 -28.10 21.11
N GLN A 272 -11.20 -29.13 20.33
CA GLN A 272 -10.01 -29.13 19.48
C GLN A 272 -10.11 -28.13 18.33
N GLU A 273 -11.30 -27.99 17.71
CA GLU A 273 -11.58 -26.94 16.72
C GLU A 273 -11.36 -25.54 17.30
N ALA A 274 -11.82 -25.30 18.54
CA ALA A 274 -11.61 -24.03 19.23
C ALA A 274 -10.13 -23.74 19.51
N ARG A 275 -9.32 -24.75 19.85
CA ARG A 275 -7.86 -24.59 20.02
C ARG A 275 -7.16 -24.17 18.72
N VAL A 276 -7.57 -24.72 17.59
CA VAL A 276 -7.05 -24.29 16.27
C VAL A 276 -7.38 -22.82 16.02
N LEU A 277 -8.59 -22.38 16.36
CA LEU A 277 -8.99 -20.97 16.27
C LEU A 277 -8.18 -20.08 17.20
N ASP A 278 -7.97 -20.48 18.47
CA ASP A 278 -7.16 -19.72 19.44
C ASP A 278 -5.73 -19.49 18.93
N ASN A 279 -5.11 -20.51 18.35
CA ASN A 279 -3.77 -20.39 17.80
C ASN A 279 -3.73 -19.49 16.55
N GLN A 280 -4.76 -19.53 15.70
CA GLN A 280 -4.89 -18.58 14.60
C GLN A 280 -5.04 -17.14 15.13
N ILE A 281 -5.84 -16.92 16.17
CA ILE A 281 -6.04 -15.62 16.81
C ILE A 281 -4.72 -15.08 17.37
N ALA A 282 -3.95 -15.92 18.06
CA ALA A 282 -2.63 -15.54 18.58
C ALA A 282 -1.68 -15.12 17.45
N MET A 283 -1.68 -15.86 16.33
CA MET A 283 -0.84 -15.54 15.18
C MET A 283 -1.25 -14.23 14.49
N LEU A 284 -2.55 -14.00 14.30
CA LEU A 284 -3.06 -12.75 13.72
C LEU A 284 -2.77 -11.55 14.62
N SER A 285 -2.88 -11.73 15.94
CA SER A 285 -2.54 -10.70 16.93
C SER A 285 -1.05 -10.34 16.87
N GLN A 286 -0.17 -11.35 16.76
CA GLN A 286 1.25 -11.14 16.58
C GLN A 286 1.58 -10.40 15.27
N LEU A 287 0.93 -10.78 14.16
CA LEU A 287 1.09 -10.10 12.87
C LEU A 287 0.62 -8.64 12.94
N SER A 288 -0.52 -8.39 13.59
CA SER A 288 -1.06 -7.07 13.84
C SER A 288 -0.10 -6.19 14.65
N GLU A 289 0.52 -6.75 15.69
CA GLU A 289 1.52 -6.04 16.49
C GLU A 289 2.76 -5.68 15.67
N GLU A 290 3.30 -6.61 14.88
CA GLU A 290 4.46 -6.35 14.02
C GLU A 290 4.19 -5.29 12.95
N LEU A 291 2.98 -5.25 12.39
CA LEU A 291 2.56 -4.22 11.43
C LEU A 291 2.46 -2.83 12.06
N ARG A 292 2.19 -2.74 13.37
CA ARG A 292 2.15 -1.45 14.09
C ARG A 292 3.53 -0.95 14.48
N ARG A 293 4.56 -1.81 14.47
CA ARG A 293 5.90 -1.44 14.90
C ARG A 293 6.59 -0.52 13.87
N PRO A 294 7.15 0.62 14.31
CA PRO A 294 7.88 1.52 13.41
C PRO A 294 9.07 0.85 12.72
N SER A 295 9.71 -0.12 13.40
CA SER A 295 10.88 -0.85 12.90
C SER A 295 10.62 -1.63 11.61
N LEU A 296 9.36 -1.91 11.26
CA LEU A 296 9.01 -2.54 9.99
C LEU A 296 9.40 -1.65 8.79
N LEU A 297 9.36 -0.33 8.96
CA LEU A 297 9.76 0.62 7.92
C LEU A 297 11.27 0.63 7.69
N ASP A 298 12.05 0.27 8.72
CA ASP A 298 13.50 0.20 8.64
C ASP A 298 13.97 -1.17 8.11
N ARG A 299 13.31 -2.25 8.54
CA ARG A 299 13.65 -3.62 8.15
C ARG A 299 13.06 -4.03 6.80
N LEU A 300 11.96 -3.42 6.39
CA LEU A 300 11.19 -3.72 5.17
C LEU A 300 10.65 -5.17 5.09
N GLU A 301 10.80 -5.96 6.15
CA GLU A 301 10.47 -7.39 6.22
C GLU A 301 9.87 -7.75 7.59
N LEU A 302 8.99 -8.75 7.61
CA LEU A 302 8.41 -9.31 8.84
C LEU A 302 9.42 -10.21 9.58
N PRO A 303 9.38 -10.29 10.91
CA PRO A 303 10.22 -11.22 11.66
C PRO A 303 9.74 -12.67 11.50
N ILE A 304 10.23 -13.33 10.46
CA ILE A 304 9.84 -14.68 10.02
C ILE A 304 9.91 -15.71 11.16
N ARG A 305 10.97 -15.69 11.98
CA ARG A 305 11.19 -16.70 13.03
C ARG A 305 10.05 -16.77 14.05
N ALA A 306 9.53 -15.62 14.46
CA ALA A 306 8.50 -15.56 15.48
C ALA A 306 7.15 -16.06 14.94
N LEU A 307 6.85 -15.74 13.67
CA LEU A 307 5.67 -16.23 12.97
C LEU A 307 5.78 -17.73 12.61
N GLN A 308 6.97 -18.23 12.33
CA GLN A 308 7.22 -19.64 12.03
C GLN A 308 6.89 -20.54 13.22
N ASN A 309 7.25 -20.13 14.44
CA ASN A 309 6.92 -20.88 15.64
C ASN A 309 5.40 -20.97 15.85
N ALA A 310 4.68 -19.84 15.69
CA ALA A 310 3.23 -19.81 15.77
C ALA A 310 2.57 -20.71 14.69
N LEU A 311 3.08 -20.67 13.46
CA LEU A 311 2.62 -21.52 12.37
C LEU A 311 2.84 -23.00 12.66
N ASN A 312 4.00 -23.38 13.18
CA ASN A 312 4.31 -24.77 13.51
C ASN A 312 3.37 -25.30 14.61
N THR A 313 3.08 -24.48 15.63
CA THR A 313 2.09 -24.80 16.67
C THR A 313 0.69 -25.00 16.04
N GLN A 314 0.28 -24.09 15.16
CA GLN A 314 -1.01 -24.18 14.49
C GLN A 314 -1.14 -25.44 13.62
N LEU A 315 -0.10 -25.79 12.85
CA LEU A 315 -0.09 -27.00 12.03
C LEU A 315 -0.14 -28.26 12.91
N GLY A 316 0.49 -28.23 14.09
CA GLY A 316 0.39 -29.29 15.10
C GLY A 316 -1.04 -29.52 15.57
N GLU A 317 -1.77 -28.44 15.91
CA GLU A 317 -3.17 -28.55 16.34
C GLU A 317 -4.09 -29.04 15.22
N VAL A 318 -3.85 -28.65 13.97
CA VAL A 318 -4.61 -29.14 12.80
C VAL A 318 -4.36 -30.64 12.57
N HIS A 319 -3.14 -31.11 12.81
CA HIS A 319 -2.84 -32.54 12.75
C HIS A 319 -3.60 -33.32 13.83
N GLN A 320 -3.61 -32.82 15.07
CA GLN A 320 -4.41 -33.40 16.15
C GLN A 320 -5.91 -33.36 15.87
N LEU A 321 -6.41 -32.26 15.29
CA LEU A 321 -7.81 -32.11 14.89
C LEU A 321 -8.24 -33.22 13.94
N ARG A 322 -7.38 -33.64 13.00
CA ARG A 322 -7.68 -34.74 12.09
C ARG A 322 -7.87 -36.07 12.81
N THR A 323 -7.00 -36.38 13.78
CA THR A 323 -7.11 -37.61 14.58
C THR A 323 -8.38 -37.61 15.42
N VAL A 324 -8.73 -36.47 16.05
CA VAL A 324 -9.96 -36.35 16.83
C VAL A 324 -11.20 -36.42 15.94
N LEU A 325 -11.15 -35.87 14.73
CA LEU A 325 -12.23 -35.92 13.75
C LEU A 325 -12.56 -37.37 13.36
N GLU A 326 -11.55 -38.16 13.03
CA GLU A 326 -11.72 -39.58 12.66
C GLU A 326 -12.43 -40.34 13.79
N HIS A 327 -11.92 -40.23 15.03
CA HIS A 327 -12.54 -40.85 16.21
C HIS A 327 -13.98 -40.36 16.46
N ALA A 328 -14.22 -39.06 16.35
CA ALA A 328 -15.54 -38.48 16.58
C ALA A 328 -16.56 -38.91 15.51
N THR A 329 -16.15 -39.06 14.25
CA THR A 329 -17.02 -39.53 13.18
C THR A 329 -17.42 -40.99 13.35
N GLU A 330 -16.47 -41.86 13.71
CA GLU A 330 -16.74 -43.29 13.98
C GLU A 330 -17.65 -43.46 15.21
N SER A 331 -17.32 -42.76 16.31
CA SER A 331 -18.05 -42.88 17.58
C SER A 331 -19.45 -42.27 17.54
N SER A 332 -19.76 -41.45 16.53
CA SER A 332 -21.04 -40.77 16.37
C SER A 332 -21.91 -41.37 15.25
N GLU A 333 -21.44 -42.44 14.61
CA GLU A 333 -22.16 -43.13 13.55
C GLU A 333 -23.48 -43.71 14.12
N GLY A 334 -24.60 -43.41 13.44
CA GLY A 334 -25.94 -43.77 13.90
C GLY A 334 -26.51 -42.89 15.04
N LEU A 335 -25.68 -42.11 15.74
CA LEU A 335 -26.11 -41.18 16.80
C LEU A 335 -26.36 -39.75 16.30
N VAL A 336 -25.65 -39.35 15.23
CA VAL A 336 -25.75 -38.03 14.60
C VAL A 336 -26.19 -38.22 13.15
N SER A 337 -27.06 -37.33 12.65
CA SER A 337 -27.52 -37.42 11.27
C SER A 337 -26.37 -37.21 10.28
N GLU A 338 -26.43 -37.90 9.14
CA GLU A 338 -25.39 -37.82 8.10
C GLU A 338 -25.13 -36.37 7.63
N GLN A 339 -26.19 -35.56 7.53
CA GLN A 339 -26.08 -34.15 7.18
C GLN A 339 -25.26 -33.35 8.20
N ARG A 340 -25.38 -33.68 9.50
CA ARG A 340 -24.61 -33.03 10.58
C ARG A 340 -23.17 -33.50 10.59
N LEU A 341 -22.91 -34.80 10.36
CA LEU A 341 -21.55 -35.33 10.21
C LEU A 341 -20.81 -34.67 9.04
N ARG A 342 -21.46 -34.51 7.88
CA ARG A 342 -20.89 -33.79 6.73
C ARG A 342 -20.53 -32.33 7.07
N GLN A 343 -21.32 -31.67 7.92
CA GLN A 343 -21.04 -30.30 8.36
C GLN A 343 -19.85 -30.21 9.32
N ILE A 344 -19.69 -31.19 10.19
CA ILE A 344 -18.54 -31.32 11.09
C ILE A 344 -17.26 -31.51 10.25
N VAL A 345 -17.27 -32.45 9.31
CA VAL A 345 -16.13 -32.67 8.40
C VAL A 345 -15.81 -31.42 7.58
N LEU A 346 -16.84 -30.72 7.08
CA LEU A 346 -16.65 -29.47 6.35
C LEU A 346 -16.00 -28.39 7.22
N ARG A 347 -16.39 -28.25 8.49
CA ARG A 347 -15.77 -27.30 9.41
C ARG A 347 -14.31 -27.62 9.67
N ALA A 348 -13.99 -28.87 9.98
CA ALA A 348 -12.60 -29.30 10.19
C ALA A 348 -11.74 -29.08 8.93
N SER A 349 -12.31 -29.31 7.74
CA SER A 349 -11.65 -29.01 6.46
C SER A 349 -11.40 -27.51 6.26
N LEU A 350 -12.36 -26.64 6.60
CA LEU A 350 -12.18 -25.20 6.58
C LEU A 350 -11.08 -24.73 7.55
N LEU A 351 -10.99 -25.31 8.74
CA LEU A 351 -9.92 -25.02 9.72
C LEU A 351 -8.55 -25.44 9.19
N GLY A 352 -8.47 -26.63 8.58
CA GLY A 352 -7.26 -27.08 7.91
C GLY A 352 -6.86 -26.16 6.75
N HIS A 353 -7.83 -25.71 5.94
CA HIS A 353 -7.58 -24.77 4.86
C HIS A 353 -7.11 -23.41 5.38
N MET A 354 -7.65 -22.91 6.50
CA MET A 354 -7.20 -21.68 7.15
C MET A 354 -5.71 -21.73 7.53
N ALA A 355 -5.26 -22.85 8.10
CA ALA A 355 -3.86 -23.05 8.46
C ALA A 355 -2.95 -23.13 7.21
N MET A 356 -3.43 -23.77 6.15
CA MET A 356 -2.70 -23.82 4.88
C MET A 356 -2.59 -22.44 4.21
N VAL A 357 -3.68 -21.67 4.19
CA VAL A 357 -3.68 -20.26 3.73
C VAL A 357 -2.65 -19.45 4.50
N THR A 358 -2.57 -19.64 5.81
CA THR A 358 -1.61 -18.94 6.67
C THR A 358 -0.16 -19.33 6.34
N LYS A 359 0.11 -20.62 6.05
CA LYS A 359 1.42 -21.10 5.59
C LYS A 359 1.82 -20.51 4.23
N ASP A 360 0.89 -20.51 3.27
CA ASP A 360 1.20 -20.22 1.87
C ASP A 360 1.18 -18.72 1.53
N ALA A 361 0.40 -17.93 2.27
CA ALA A 361 0.19 -16.51 1.97
C ALA A 361 1.01 -15.55 2.84
N ILE A 362 1.61 -16.01 3.96
CA ILE A 362 2.42 -15.13 4.79
C ILE A 362 3.84 -14.99 4.20
N PRO A 363 4.30 -13.73 3.96
CA PRO A 363 5.63 -13.42 3.45
C PRO A 363 6.74 -14.15 4.20
N GLY A 364 7.61 -14.87 3.47
CA GLY A 364 8.77 -15.55 4.04
C GLY A 364 8.48 -16.86 4.79
N LEU A 365 7.22 -17.25 4.96
CA LEU A 365 6.80 -18.57 5.48
C LEU A 365 6.45 -19.56 4.35
N ALA A 366 6.06 -19.04 3.19
CA ALA A 366 5.90 -19.85 1.99
C ALA A 366 7.26 -20.47 1.62
N GLY A 367 7.36 -21.79 1.64
CA GLY A 367 8.58 -22.54 1.32
C GLY A 367 9.06 -22.42 -0.13
N SER A 368 8.48 -21.53 -0.92
CA SER A 368 8.95 -21.17 -2.24
C SER A 368 10.03 -20.10 -2.13
N THR A 369 11.29 -20.55 -2.19
CA THR A 369 12.38 -19.73 -2.72
C THR A 369 11.90 -19.03 -3.99
N PRO A 370 12.04 -17.70 -4.14
CA PRO A 370 11.72 -17.03 -5.38
C PRO A 370 12.52 -17.69 -6.51
N VAL A 371 11.84 -18.08 -7.58
CA VAL A 371 12.41 -18.71 -8.80
C VAL A 371 13.36 -17.75 -9.56
N LEU A 372 13.71 -16.60 -8.99
CA LEU A 372 14.53 -15.56 -9.61
C LEU A 372 16.01 -15.58 -9.22
N GLU A 373 16.52 -16.64 -8.56
CA GLU A 373 17.95 -16.93 -8.52
C GLU A 373 18.36 -17.93 -9.61
N LYS A 374 18.07 -17.61 -10.88
CA LYS A 374 18.82 -18.16 -12.02
C LYS A 374 18.85 -17.16 -13.18
N ARG A 375 19.73 -16.16 -13.09
CA ARG A 375 20.85 -15.88 -14.03
C ARG A 375 21.41 -14.48 -13.82
#